data_AF-A0A6J4M2P7-F1
#
_entry.id   AF-A0A6J4M2P7-F1
#
_cell.length_a   1.000
_cell.length_b   1.000
_cell.length_c   1.000
_cell.angle_alpha   90.00
_cell.angle_beta   90.00
_cell.angle_gamma   90.00
#
_symmetry.space_group_name_H-M   'P 1'
#
loop_
_entity.id
_entity.type
_entity.pdbx_description
1 polymer ?
#
loop_
_entity_poly.entity_id
_entity_poly.type
_entity_poly.pdbx_seq_one_letter_code
_entity_poly.pdbx_strand_id
1 'polypeptide(L)'
;MPRFAANLTMLYTEHGFLDRFAAARADGFEGVEYLFPYAFPKEVLAEALERNGLAQVLHNLPSGDWDSGERGIACHPDRAGEFRDGVGRAIEYTAALRCPQVNCLVGIPPQGAEPERV
;
A
#
# COMPACT_ATOMS: atom_id res chain seq x y z
N MET A 1 22.99 -6.75 10.18
CA MET A 1 21.75 -7.20 10.85
C MET A 1 20.56 -6.85 9.95
N PRO A 2 19.48 -7.64 9.95
CA PRO A 2 18.26 -7.30 9.23
C PRO A 2 17.64 -5.99 9.78
N ARG A 3 17.03 -5.21 8.90
CA ARG A 3 16.23 -4.03 9.25
C ARG A 3 14.76 -4.42 9.18
N PHE A 4 14.02 -4.21 10.26
CA PHE A 4 12.59 -4.56 10.33
C PHE A 4 11.72 -3.34 10.04
N ALA A 5 10.61 -3.57 9.34
CA ALA A 5 9.56 -2.58 9.14
C ALA A 5 8.30 -3.02 9.88
N ALA A 6 7.62 -2.10 10.55
CA ALA A 6 6.34 -2.39 11.16
C ALA A 6 5.24 -2.34 10.10
N ASN A 7 4.47 -3.42 9.95
CA ASN A 7 3.30 -3.42 9.09
C ASN A 7 2.10 -2.83 9.85
N LEU A 8 1.77 -1.56 9.59
CA LEU A 8 0.74 -0.79 10.30
C LEU A 8 -0.69 -1.23 9.94
N THR A 9 -0.87 -2.08 8.93
CA THR A 9 -2.17 -2.73 8.70
C THR A 9 -2.42 -3.81 9.75
N MET A 10 -1.37 -4.53 10.16
CA MET A 10 -1.46 -5.68 11.06
C MET A 10 -1.11 -5.35 12.52
N LEU A 11 -0.21 -4.40 12.74
CA LEU A 11 0.26 -3.97 14.05
C LEU A 11 -0.41 -2.65 14.48
N TYR A 12 -0.45 -2.41 15.79
CA TYR A 12 -0.96 -1.18 16.41
C TYR A 12 -2.44 -0.90 16.07
N THR A 13 -3.24 -1.95 15.89
CA THR A 13 -4.65 -1.84 15.46
C THR A 13 -5.57 -1.31 16.55
N GLU A 14 -5.10 -1.28 17.79
CA GLU A 14 -5.68 -0.58 18.94
C GLU A 14 -5.64 0.96 18.79
N HIS A 15 -4.85 1.49 17.84
CA HIS A 15 -4.75 2.91 17.55
C HIS A 15 -5.42 3.29 16.22
N GLY A 16 -5.85 4.55 16.11
CA GLY A 16 -6.20 5.17 14.83
C GLY A 16 -5.01 5.13 13.87
N PHE A 17 -5.25 5.01 12.57
CA PHE A 17 -4.18 4.70 11.59
C PHE A 17 -2.98 5.67 11.64
N LEU A 18 -3.23 6.97 11.75
CA LEU A 18 -2.16 7.98 11.82
C LEU A 18 -1.35 7.92 13.12
N ASP A 19 -1.96 7.46 14.22
CA ASP A 19 -1.28 7.33 15.52
C ASP A 19 -0.34 6.11 15.54
N ARG A 20 -0.55 5.13 14.65
CA ARG A 20 0.30 3.93 14.53
C ARG A 20 1.74 4.25 14.15
N PHE A 21 1.98 5.36 13.45
CA PHE A 21 3.32 5.81 13.11
C PHE A 21 4.12 6.17 14.38
N ALA A 22 3.49 6.88 15.31
CA ALA A 22 4.13 7.22 16.58
C ALA A 22 4.39 5.97 17.45
N ALA A 23 3.43 5.05 17.49
CA ALA A 23 3.60 3.77 18.19
C ALA A 23 4.77 2.95 17.61
N ALA A 24 4.85 2.80 16.28
CA ALA A 24 5.96 2.10 15.64
C ALA A 24 7.32 2.73 15.95
N ARG A 25 7.39 4.07 15.95
CA ARG A 25 8.63 4.77 16.32
C ARG A 25 9.00 4.54 17.79
N ALA A 26 8.03 4.55 18.69
CA ALA A 26 8.26 4.32 20.12
C ALA A 26 8.87 2.94 20.39
N ASP A 27 8.47 1.93 19.62
CA ASP A 27 9.02 0.56 19.68
C ASP A 27 10.34 0.39 18.91
N GLY A 28 10.92 1.48 18.40
CA GLY A 28 12.25 1.50 17.79
C GLY A 28 12.29 1.11 16.31
N PHE A 29 11.14 1.00 15.64
CA PHE A 29 11.14 0.85 14.18
C PHE A 29 11.66 2.11 13.50
N GLU A 30 12.39 1.91 12.41
CA GLU A 30 12.88 2.96 11.51
C GLU A 30 12.13 2.99 10.17
N GLY A 31 11.32 1.97 9.92
CA GLY A 31 10.55 1.81 8.69
C GLY A 31 9.17 1.26 8.97
N VAL A 32 8.22 1.64 8.12
CA VAL A 32 6.84 1.17 8.16
C VAL A 32 6.37 0.73 6.78
N GLU A 33 5.42 -0.19 6.78
CA GLU A 33 4.66 -0.58 5.60
C GLU A 33 3.17 -0.71 5.97
N TYR A 34 2.31 -0.72 4.97
CA TYR A 34 0.87 -0.97 5.11
C TYR A 34 0.27 -1.26 3.74
N LEU A 35 -0.90 -1.88 3.68
CA LEU A 35 -1.49 -2.30 2.40
C LEU A 35 -1.81 -1.11 1.49
N PHE A 36 -2.66 -0.18 1.95
CA PHE A 36 -3.22 0.86 1.06
C PHE A 36 -3.18 2.24 1.71
N PRO A 37 -2.49 3.24 1.11
CA PRO A 37 -2.48 4.61 1.63
C PRO A 37 -3.71 5.44 1.22
N TYR A 38 -4.51 4.93 0.28
CA TYR A 38 -5.41 5.74 -0.57
C TYR A 38 -6.61 6.40 0.13
N ALA A 39 -6.89 6.01 1.38
CA ALA A 39 -7.90 6.66 2.22
C ALA A 39 -7.42 8.00 2.81
N PHE A 40 -6.11 8.27 2.73
CA PHE A 40 -5.50 9.50 3.26
C PHE A 40 -4.85 10.30 2.12
N PRO A 41 -4.84 11.64 2.21
CA PRO A 41 -3.99 12.47 1.37
C PRO A 41 -2.52 12.08 1.54
N LYS A 42 -1.77 12.03 0.45
CA LYS A 42 -0.34 11.65 0.46
C LYS A 42 0.50 12.59 1.31
N GLU A 43 0.12 13.87 1.41
CA GLU A 43 0.76 14.90 2.22
C GLU A 43 0.64 14.59 3.72
N VAL A 44 -0.55 14.17 4.17
CA VAL A 44 -0.80 13.81 5.58
C VAL A 44 0.07 12.63 6.00
N LEU A 45 0.23 11.65 5.11
CA LEU A 45 1.09 10.48 5.33
C LEU A 45 2.58 10.87 5.31
N ALA A 46 2.99 11.73 4.37
CA ALA A 46 4.37 12.23 4.31
C ALA A 46 4.75 12.98 5.60
N GLU A 47 3.87 13.83 6.10
CA GLU A 47 4.08 14.50 7.39
C GLU A 47 4.12 13.52 8.56
N ALA A 48 3.30 12.46 8.57
CA ALA A 48 3.32 11.44 9.62
C ALA A 48 4.66 10.67 9.63
N LEU A 49 5.20 10.35 8.45
CA LEU A 49 6.53 9.75 8.30
C LEU A 49 7.62 10.70 8.81
N GLU A 50 7.59 11.96 8.39
CA GLU A 50 8.59 12.97 8.78
C GLU A 50 8.57 13.23 10.29
N ARG A 51 7.40 13.49 10.87
CA ARG A 51 7.23 13.74 12.32
C ARG A 51 7.77 12.60 13.18
N ASN A 52 7.72 11.37 12.69
CA ASN A 52 8.16 10.19 13.42
C ASN A 52 9.53 9.66 12.98
N GLY A 53 10.18 10.31 11.99
CA GLY A 53 11.47 9.87 11.46
C GLY A 53 11.45 8.45 10.87
N LEU A 54 10.34 8.09 10.20
CA LEU A 54 10.12 6.76 9.63
C LEU A 54 10.29 6.76 8.11
N ALA A 55 10.85 5.69 7.56
CA ALA A 55 10.87 5.44 6.12
C ALA A 55 9.62 4.64 5.68
N GLN A 56 9.00 5.03 4.57
CA GLN A 56 8.01 4.18 3.91
C GLN A 56 8.72 3.06 3.14
N VAL A 57 8.57 1.82 3.60
CA VAL A 57 9.27 0.66 3.03
C VAL A 57 8.48 0.01 1.89
N LEU A 58 7.16 -0.12 2.04
CA LEU A 58 6.29 -0.75 1.05
C LEU A 58 4.84 -0.26 1.21
N HIS A 59 4.12 -0.18 0.09
CA HIS A 59 2.66 -0.27 0.05
C HIS A 59 2.21 -0.93 -1.25
N ASN A 60 0.93 -1.27 -1.37
CA ASN A 60 0.39 -1.88 -2.58
C ASN A 60 -0.08 -0.83 -3.60
N LEU A 61 -0.26 -1.25 -4.84
CA LEU A 61 -1.13 -0.59 -5.83
C LEU A 61 -2.61 -0.60 -5.37
N PRO A 62 -3.49 0.21 -5.99
CA PRO A 62 -4.94 0.06 -5.78
C PRO A 62 -5.38 -1.35 -6.13
N SER A 63 -6.22 -1.94 -5.27
CA SER A 63 -6.56 -3.37 -5.30
C SER A 63 -7.95 -3.67 -5.87
N GLY A 64 -8.60 -2.67 -6.48
CA GLY A 64 -10.00 -2.73 -6.86
C GLY A 64 -10.94 -2.53 -5.67
N ASP A 65 -12.12 -3.12 -5.74
CA ASP A 65 -13.12 -3.13 -4.67
C ASP A 65 -12.80 -4.22 -3.64
N TRP A 66 -11.94 -3.85 -2.70
CA TRP A 66 -11.50 -4.75 -1.63
C TRP A 66 -12.66 -5.31 -0.80
N ASP A 67 -13.70 -4.51 -0.58
CA ASP A 67 -14.84 -4.84 0.28
C ASP A 67 -15.81 -5.81 -0.41
N SER A 68 -15.92 -5.77 -1.75
CA SER A 68 -16.65 -6.80 -2.51
C SER A 68 -15.84 -8.08 -2.77
N GLY A 69 -14.61 -8.15 -2.28
CA GLY A 69 -13.79 -9.35 -2.30
C GLY A 69 -12.64 -9.33 -3.32
N GLU A 70 -12.43 -8.23 -4.04
CA GLU A 70 -11.30 -8.12 -4.96
C GLU A 70 -9.96 -8.09 -4.22
N ARG A 71 -8.92 -8.64 -4.84
CA ARG A 71 -7.59 -8.80 -4.22
C ARG A 71 -6.49 -8.36 -5.19
N GLY A 72 -6.72 -7.25 -5.91
CA GLY A 72 -5.92 -6.85 -7.06
C GLY A 72 -6.67 -7.07 -8.37
N ILE A 73 -6.21 -6.38 -9.42
CA ILE A 73 -6.91 -6.32 -10.71
C ILE A 73 -5.97 -6.53 -11.91
N ALA A 74 -4.70 -6.84 -11.67
CA ALA A 74 -3.69 -6.92 -12.73
C ALA A 74 -3.95 -8.07 -13.73
N CYS A 75 -4.59 -9.15 -13.27
CA CYS A 75 -5.00 -10.30 -14.08
C CYS A 75 -6.33 -10.11 -14.83
N HIS A 76 -6.90 -8.90 -14.87
CA HIS A 76 -8.15 -8.61 -15.57
C HIS A 76 -7.87 -7.83 -16.86
N PRO A 77 -7.88 -8.47 -18.05
CA PRO A 77 -7.54 -7.82 -19.32
C PRO A 77 -8.44 -6.62 -19.63
N ASP A 78 -9.73 -6.76 -19.33
CA ASP A 78 -10.75 -5.74 -19.58
C ASP A 78 -10.64 -4.52 -18.64
N ARG A 79 -9.77 -4.60 -17.62
CA ARG A 79 -9.51 -3.53 -16.64
C ARG A 79 -8.12 -2.92 -16.77
N ALA A 80 -7.43 -3.14 -17.89
CA ALA A 80 -6.10 -2.58 -18.12
C ALA A 80 -6.05 -1.03 -18.03
N GLY A 81 -7.15 -0.34 -18.39
CA GLY A 81 -7.28 1.10 -18.21
C GLY A 81 -7.24 1.52 -16.74
N GLU A 82 -8.12 0.91 -15.93
CA GLU A 82 -8.17 1.14 -14.47
C GLU A 82 -6.85 0.80 -13.79
N PHE A 83 -6.21 -0.29 -14.20
CA PHE A 83 -4.89 -0.66 -13.69
C PHE A 83 -3.83 0.43 -13.99
N ARG A 84 -3.80 0.98 -15.21
CA ARG A 84 -2.86 2.06 -15.58
C ARG A 84 -3.10 3.33 -14.76
N ASP A 85 -4.35 3.69 -14.54
CA ASP A 85 -4.71 4.84 -13.69
C ASP A 85 -4.25 4.59 -12.25
N GLY A 86 -4.43 3.36 -11.75
CA GLY A 86 -3.95 2.94 -10.44
C GLY A 86 -2.43 3.00 -10.29
N VAL A 87 -1.67 2.62 -11.33
CA VAL A 87 -0.21 2.80 -11.38
C VAL A 87 0.15 4.28 -11.32
N GLY A 88 -0.52 5.14 -12.08
CA GLY A 88 -0.32 6.59 -12.02
C GLY A 88 -0.54 7.15 -10.61
N ARG A 89 -1.65 6.76 -9.97
CA ARG A 89 -1.93 7.15 -8.58
C ARG A 89 -0.86 6.64 -7.62
N ALA A 90 -0.39 5.39 -7.77
CA ALA A 90 0.66 4.86 -6.92
C ALA A 90 1.97 5.62 -7.09
N ILE A 91 2.35 6.03 -8.30
CA ILE A 91 3.54 6.86 -8.56
C ILE A 91 3.48 8.19 -7.81
N GLU A 92 2.31 8.83 -7.77
CA GLU A 92 2.15 10.06 -7.01
C GLU A 92 2.39 9.87 -5.50
N TYR A 93 1.88 8.77 -4.94
CA TYR A 93 2.05 8.44 -3.52
C TYR A 93 3.50 8.04 -3.24
N THR A 94 4.12 7.18 -4.04
CA THR A 94 5.50 6.75 -3.81
C THR A 94 6.47 7.94 -3.89
N ALA A 95 6.25 8.88 -4.80
CA ALA A 95 7.02 10.11 -4.89
C ALA A 95 6.91 10.97 -3.62
N ALA A 96 5.69 11.19 -3.11
CA ALA A 96 5.47 11.96 -1.89
C ALA A 96 6.04 11.28 -0.63
N LEU A 97 5.88 9.95 -0.53
CA LEU A 97 6.30 9.15 0.62
C LEU A 97 7.77 8.72 0.56
N ARG A 98 8.48 9.05 -0.54
CA ARG A 98 9.83 8.58 -0.85
C ARG A 98 9.95 7.05 -0.75
N CYS A 99 8.89 6.34 -1.15
CA CYS A 99 8.83 4.89 -1.12
C CYS A 99 9.40 4.33 -2.43
N PRO A 100 10.48 3.51 -2.41
CA PRO A 100 11.16 3.08 -3.63
C PRO A 100 10.45 1.93 -4.35
N GLN A 101 9.44 1.31 -3.75
CA GLN A 101 8.84 0.08 -4.23
C GLN A 101 7.36 -0.03 -3.87
N VAL A 102 6.61 -0.72 -4.72
CA VAL A 102 5.20 -1.05 -4.50
C VAL A 102 4.95 -2.51 -4.82
N ASN A 103 3.96 -3.09 -4.15
CA ASN A 103 3.51 -4.44 -4.43
C ASN A 103 2.29 -4.41 -5.37
N CYS A 104 2.37 -5.18 -6.46
CA CYS A 104 1.27 -5.36 -7.40
C CYS A 104 0.52 -6.65 -7.03
N LEU A 105 -0.66 -6.50 -6.42
CA LEU A 105 -1.54 -7.64 -6.20
C LEU A 105 -2.14 -8.07 -7.55
N VAL A 106 -1.88 -9.32 -7.92
CA VAL A 106 -2.27 -9.86 -9.23
C VAL A 106 -3.79 -9.88 -9.40
N GLY A 107 -4.53 -10.23 -8.34
CA GLY A 107 -5.98 -10.39 -8.37
C GLY A 107 -6.43 -11.84 -8.39
N ILE A 108 -7.75 -12.03 -8.31
CA ILE A 108 -8.39 -13.34 -8.46
C ILE A 108 -8.84 -13.45 -9.92
N PRO A 109 -8.37 -14.45 -10.69
CA PRO A 109 -8.73 -14.57 -12.10
C PRO A 109 -10.26 -14.62 -12.30
N PRO A 110 -10.80 -13.96 -13.34
CA PRO A 110 -12.21 -14.10 -13.70
C PRO A 110 -12.60 -15.57 -13.89
N GLN A 111 -13.84 -15.91 -13.52
CA GLN A 111 -14.33 -17.27 -13.73
C GLN A 111 -14.30 -17.64 -15.22
N GLY A 112 -13.67 -18.77 -15.54
CA GLY A 112 -13.55 -19.24 -16.92
C GLY A 112 -12.49 -18.53 -17.76
N ALA A 113 -11.60 -17.75 -17.15
CA ALA A 113 -10.48 -17.16 -17.85
C ALA A 113 -9.47 -18.23 -18.33
N GLU A 114 -9.02 -18.09 -19.57
CA GLU A 114 -7.92 -18.90 -20.13
C GLU A 114 -6.60 -18.50 -19.46
N PRO A 115 -5.78 -19.42 -18.93
CA PRO A 115 -4.55 -19.11 -18.21
C PRO A 115 -3.55 -18.24 -18.98
N GLU A 116 -3.51 -18.32 -20.31
CA GLU A 116 -2.62 -17.52 -21.16
C GLU A 116 -3.09 -16.08 -21.36
N ARG A 117 -4.30 -15.75 -20.88
CA ARG A 117 -4.93 -14.43 -21.05
C ARG A 117 -5.04 -13.65 -19.74
N VAL A 118 -4.52 -14.15 -18.62
CA VAL A 118 -4.59 -13.55 -17.28
C VAL A 118 -3.24 -13.43 -16.59
#